data_AF-A0A7D3WM67-F1
#
_entry.id   AF-A0A7D3WM67-F1
#
_cell.length_a   1.000
_cell.length_b   1.000
_cell.length_c   1.000
_cell.angle_alpha   90.00
_cell.angle_beta   90.00
_cell.angle_gamma   90.00
#
_symmetry.space_group_name_H-M   'P 1'
#
loop_
_entity.id
_entity.type
_entity.pdbx_description
1 polymer ?
#
loop_
_entity_poly.entity_id
_entity_poly.type
_entity_poly.pdbx_seq_one_letter_code
_entity_poly.pdbx_strand_id
1 'polypeptide(L)'
;MTRLWIGTGSLEKSAYYFAADGQVYQNPTGFTAAALAATPASQRGSYAVDDNTLTIKWASGQSSVNKLEDVHDNAFNWDTGIFLGVKPFDSSQQLAGSFEGGNSVSFGGGGVSASNDLTFSADGTYAQGGVVTASASSSESTTDVGSASSSGGKWQLNGWVLALTDTKGQVATGVAFPVETDDKTQQVTRFYFQNVAYKRL
;
A
#
# COMPACT_ATOMS: atom_id res chain seq x y z
N MET A 1 6.11 -5.45 -1.92
CA MET A 1 6.62 -5.91 -3.21
C MET A 1 6.55 -4.77 -4.19
N THR A 2 7.62 -4.59 -4.96
CA THR A 2 7.65 -3.67 -6.10
C THR A 2 8.03 -4.47 -7.35
N ARG A 3 7.25 -4.36 -8.43
CA ARG A 3 7.50 -5.04 -9.71
C ARG A 3 7.33 -4.08 -10.87
N LEU A 4 8.31 -4.04 -11.77
CA LEU A 4 8.20 -3.28 -13.01
C LEU A 4 7.65 -4.18 -14.12
N TRP A 5 6.53 -3.77 -14.71
CA TRP A 5 5.97 -4.39 -15.90
C TRP A 5 6.60 -3.75 -17.14
N ILE A 6 7.66 -4.36 -17.69
CA ILE A 6 8.41 -3.82 -18.83
C ILE A 6 7.50 -3.55 -20.04
N GLY A 7 6.51 -4.40 -20.28
CA GLY A 7 5.57 -4.24 -21.41
C GLY A 7 4.63 -3.04 -21.30
N THR A 8 4.41 -2.51 -20.10
CA THR A 8 3.53 -1.35 -19.85
C THR A 8 4.25 -0.15 -19.25
N GLY A 9 5.52 -0.29 -18.89
CA GLY A 9 6.28 0.69 -18.12
C GLY A 9 5.71 0.95 -16.72
N SER A 10 4.74 0.16 -16.25
CA SER A 10 4.04 0.40 -14.99
C SER A 10 4.72 -0.28 -13.82
N LEU A 11 4.68 0.37 -12.66
CA LEU A 11 5.21 -0.17 -11.41
C LEU A 11 4.06 -0.71 -10.56
N GLU A 12 4.02 -2.02 -10.37
CA GLU A 12 3.13 -2.64 -9.40
C GLU A 12 3.69 -2.46 -7.98
N LYS A 13 2.78 -2.11 -7.06
CA LYS A 13 3.04 -2.03 -5.63
C LYS A 13 1.98 -2.85 -4.90
N SER A 14 2.41 -3.93 -4.27
CA SER A 14 1.51 -4.84 -3.55
C SER A 14 2.15 -5.28 -2.23
N ALA A 15 1.34 -5.39 -1.17
CA ALA A 15 1.70 -6.08 0.05
C ALA A 15 1.43 -7.59 -0.14
N TYR A 16 2.38 -8.43 0.23
CA TYR A 16 2.20 -9.88 0.24
C TYR A 16 2.35 -10.36 1.67
N TYR A 17 1.51 -11.30 2.08
CA TYR A 17 1.60 -12.01 3.34
C TYR A 17 1.73 -13.50 3.05
N PHE A 18 2.92 -14.04 3.34
CA PHE A 18 3.21 -15.47 3.29
C PHE A 18 3.07 -16.01 4.72
N ALA A 19 1.97 -16.70 4.99
CA ALA A 19 1.64 -17.24 6.30
C ALA A 19 2.37 -18.57 6.55
N ALA A 20 2.70 -18.85 7.81
CA ALA A 20 3.48 -20.04 8.20
C ALA A 20 2.77 -21.38 7.90
N ASP A 21 1.45 -21.35 7.66
CA ASP A 21 0.65 -22.51 7.26
C ASP A 21 0.68 -22.79 5.74
N GLY A 22 1.54 -22.08 5.00
CA GLY A 22 1.66 -22.24 3.55
C GLY A 22 0.59 -21.50 2.76
N GLN A 23 -0.16 -20.57 3.36
CA GLN A 23 -1.08 -19.68 2.64
C GLN A 23 -0.40 -18.37 2.24
N VAL A 24 -0.80 -17.81 1.09
CA VAL A 24 -0.34 -16.52 0.60
C VAL A 24 -1.52 -15.60 0.29
N TYR A 25 -1.37 -14.33 0.64
CA TYR A 25 -2.37 -13.29 0.43
C TYR A 25 -1.72 -12.05 -0.17
N GLN A 26 -2.33 -11.50 -1.20
CA GLN A 26 -1.97 -10.24 -1.82
C GLN A 26 -2.94 -9.16 -1.34
N ASN A 27 -2.39 -8.06 -0.83
CA ASN A 27 -3.10 -6.89 -0.32
C ASN A 27 -4.22 -7.23 0.69
N PRO A 28 -3.95 -8.06 1.73
CA PRO A 28 -4.96 -8.34 2.73
C PRO A 28 -5.35 -7.05 3.47
N THR A 29 -6.61 -6.99 3.93
CA THR A 29 -7.09 -5.86 4.74
C THR A 29 -6.73 -6.01 6.22
N GLY A 30 -6.29 -7.20 6.63
CA GLY A 30 -5.82 -7.54 7.97
C GLY A 30 -5.44 -9.01 8.07
N PHE A 31 -5.03 -9.45 9.26
CA PHE A 31 -4.48 -10.80 9.48
C PHE A 31 -5.39 -11.73 10.30
N THR A 32 -6.63 -11.31 10.59
CA THR A 32 -7.60 -12.21 11.21
C THR A 32 -8.07 -13.25 10.20
N ALA A 33 -8.49 -14.42 10.66
CA ALA A 33 -9.01 -15.47 9.76
C ALA A 33 -10.15 -14.96 8.86
N ALA A 34 -11.03 -14.10 9.39
CA ALA A 34 -12.11 -13.49 8.63
C ALA A 34 -11.59 -12.52 7.54
N ALA A 35 -10.60 -11.67 7.87
CA ALA A 35 -10.01 -10.74 6.91
C ALA A 35 -9.27 -11.48 5.77
N LEU A 36 -8.53 -12.53 6.12
CA LEU A 36 -7.82 -13.37 5.15
C LEU A 36 -8.79 -14.19 4.27
N ALA A 37 -9.89 -14.71 4.84
CA ALA A 37 -10.93 -15.40 4.08
C ALA A 37 -11.67 -14.46 3.12
N ALA A 38 -11.81 -13.18 3.47
CA ALA A 38 -12.43 -12.16 2.64
C ALA A 38 -11.54 -11.67 1.49
N THR A 39 -10.24 -12.00 1.47
CA THR A 39 -9.36 -11.68 0.34
C THR A 39 -9.89 -12.35 -0.95
N PRO A 40 -9.98 -11.61 -2.08
CA PRO A 40 -10.46 -12.16 -3.34
C PRO A 40 -9.72 -13.44 -3.76
N ALA A 41 -10.41 -14.37 -4.42
CA ALA A 41 -9.82 -15.66 -4.82
C ALA A 41 -8.59 -15.52 -5.75
N SER A 42 -8.52 -14.45 -6.54
CA SER A 42 -7.36 -14.10 -7.37
C SER A 42 -6.18 -13.54 -6.59
N GLN A 43 -6.35 -13.24 -5.30
CA GLN A 43 -5.37 -12.61 -4.42
C GLN A 43 -5.08 -13.45 -3.18
N ARG A 44 -5.61 -14.69 -3.09
CA ARG A 44 -5.25 -15.63 -2.04
C ARG A 44 -5.01 -17.01 -2.60
N GLY A 45 -4.16 -17.79 -1.95
CA GLY A 45 -3.82 -19.14 -2.42
C GLY A 45 -2.90 -19.86 -1.45
N SER A 46 -2.39 -21.01 -1.88
CA SER A 46 -1.34 -21.74 -1.18
C SER A 46 0.00 -21.50 -1.88
N TYR A 47 1.09 -21.45 -1.13
CA TYR A 47 2.44 -21.39 -1.67
C TYR A 47 3.30 -22.58 -1.21
N ALA A 48 4.27 -22.93 -2.03
CA ALA A 48 5.32 -23.88 -1.70
C ALA A 48 6.64 -23.40 -2.29
N VAL A 49 7.73 -23.65 -1.57
CA VAL A 49 9.10 -23.41 -2.05
C VAL A 49 9.79 -24.76 -2.12
N ASP A 50 10.25 -25.12 -3.31
CA ASP A 50 11.03 -26.34 -3.58
C ASP A 50 12.09 -26.03 -4.63
N ASP A 51 13.32 -26.53 -4.44
CA ASP A 51 14.46 -26.30 -5.33
C ASP A 51 14.58 -24.85 -5.86
N ASN A 52 14.62 -23.88 -4.94
CA ASN A 52 14.64 -22.43 -5.24
C ASN A 52 13.52 -21.97 -6.19
N THR A 53 12.38 -22.64 -6.21
CA THR A 53 11.21 -22.29 -7.02
C THR A 53 10.04 -22.03 -6.09
N LEU A 54 9.49 -20.82 -6.17
CA LEU A 54 8.25 -20.47 -5.49
C LEU A 54 7.07 -20.73 -6.43
N THR A 55 6.22 -21.65 -6.00
CA THR A 55 4.94 -21.96 -6.64
C THR A 55 3.81 -21.41 -5.78
N ILE A 56 2.96 -20.56 -6.38
CA ILE A 56 1.70 -20.12 -5.80
C ILE A 56 0.55 -20.71 -6.61
N LYS A 57 -0.37 -21.41 -5.92
CA LYS A 57 -1.64 -21.88 -6.46
C LYS A 57 -2.74 -20.98 -5.93
N TRP A 58 -3.24 -20.08 -6.78
CA TRP A 58 -4.28 -19.13 -6.43
C TRP A 58 -5.63 -19.83 -6.31
N ALA A 59 -6.49 -19.35 -5.41
CA ALA A 59 -7.84 -19.86 -5.23
C ALA A 59 -8.74 -19.60 -6.46
N SER A 60 -8.33 -18.72 -7.37
CA SER A 60 -8.94 -18.55 -8.70
C SER A 60 -8.69 -19.73 -9.65
N GLY A 61 -7.80 -20.67 -9.29
CA GLY A 61 -7.36 -21.78 -10.14
C GLY A 61 -6.11 -21.48 -10.98
N GLN A 62 -5.62 -20.23 -10.97
CA GLN A 62 -4.37 -19.85 -11.63
C GLN A 62 -3.15 -20.32 -10.82
N SER A 63 -2.01 -20.49 -11.48
CA SER A 63 -0.74 -20.80 -10.83
C SER A 63 0.34 -19.82 -11.27
N SER A 64 1.15 -19.35 -10.33
CA SER A 64 2.36 -18.58 -10.59
C SER A 64 3.55 -19.42 -10.16
N VAL A 65 4.48 -19.68 -11.07
CA VAL A 65 5.66 -20.50 -10.83
C VAL A 65 6.86 -19.74 -11.36
N ASN A 66 7.81 -19.44 -10.48
CA ASN A 66 9.05 -18.81 -10.90
C ASN A 66 10.16 -19.11 -9.90
N LYS A 67 11.40 -18.96 -10.37
CA LYS A 67 12.57 -19.07 -9.53
C LYS A 67 12.52 -17.99 -8.45
N LEU A 68 12.81 -18.40 -7.22
CA LEU A 68 13.09 -17.56 -6.10
C LEU A 68 14.60 -17.31 -6.08
N GLU A 69 14.99 -16.04 -6.07
CA GLU A 69 16.39 -15.65 -6.04
C GLU A 69 16.64 -14.85 -4.77
N ASP A 70 17.52 -15.35 -3.91
CA ASP A 70 17.91 -14.62 -2.71
C ASP A 70 18.82 -13.46 -3.09
N VAL A 71 18.43 -12.26 -2.65
CA VAL A 71 19.18 -11.03 -2.97
C VAL A 71 19.95 -10.55 -1.75
N HIS A 72 19.32 -10.58 -0.57
CA HIS A 72 19.88 -10.13 0.72
C HIS A 72 19.14 -10.77 1.91
N ASP A 73 19.65 -10.58 3.13
CA ASP A 73 18.94 -10.96 4.35
C ASP A 73 17.56 -10.28 4.40
N ASN A 74 16.49 -11.08 4.62
CA ASN A 74 15.09 -10.62 4.67
C ASN A 74 14.54 -10.04 3.34
N ALA A 75 15.12 -10.43 2.21
CA ALA A 75 14.68 -10.04 0.88
C ALA A 75 14.80 -11.19 -0.14
N PHE A 76 13.85 -11.28 -1.06
CA PHE A 76 13.93 -12.20 -2.20
C PHE A 76 13.37 -11.58 -3.47
N ASN A 77 13.85 -12.05 -4.61
CA ASN A 77 13.27 -11.76 -5.91
C ASN A 77 12.40 -12.93 -6.35
N TRP A 78 11.26 -12.61 -6.93
CA TRP A 78 10.38 -13.58 -7.56
C TRP A 78 9.55 -12.89 -8.63
N ASP A 79 9.47 -13.53 -9.80
CA ASP A 79 8.66 -13.06 -10.92
C ASP A 79 8.89 -11.58 -11.26
N THR A 80 10.16 -11.19 -11.42
CA THR A 80 10.63 -9.82 -11.68
C THR A 80 10.25 -8.79 -10.60
N GLY A 81 9.73 -9.22 -9.46
CA GLY A 81 9.42 -8.38 -8.31
C GLY A 81 10.46 -8.55 -7.20
N ILE A 82 10.72 -7.45 -6.49
CA ILE A 82 11.55 -7.44 -5.28
C ILE A 82 10.62 -7.45 -4.05
N PHE A 83 10.82 -8.43 -3.18
CA PHE A 83 10.11 -8.60 -1.93
C PHE A 83 11.05 -8.28 -0.77
N LEU A 84 10.62 -7.34 0.07
CA LEU A 84 11.33 -6.96 1.28
C LEU A 84 10.40 -7.24 2.46
N GLY A 85 10.90 -7.95 3.48
CA GLY A 85 10.16 -8.09 4.72
C GLY A 85 10.04 -6.75 5.44
N VAL A 86 8.83 -6.41 5.89
CA VAL A 86 8.53 -5.13 6.53
C VAL A 86 8.16 -5.30 7.99
N LYS A 87 8.57 -4.33 8.82
CA LYS A 87 8.21 -4.24 10.24
C LYS A 87 6.94 -3.39 10.39
N PRO A 88 6.17 -3.56 11.48
CA PRO A 88 5.10 -2.62 11.78
C PRO A 88 5.71 -1.29 12.22
N PHE A 89 4.87 -0.28 12.42
CA PHE A 89 5.31 0.94 13.11
C PHE A 89 5.68 0.60 14.56
N ASP A 90 6.73 1.21 15.09
CA ASP A 90 7.13 1.09 16.50
C ASP A 90 6.10 1.76 17.42
N SER A 91 5.43 2.81 16.94
CA SER A 91 4.33 3.47 17.62
C SER A 91 3.36 4.11 16.63
N SER A 92 2.09 4.25 17.01
CA SER A 92 1.10 4.97 16.17
C SER A 92 1.50 6.43 15.93
N GLN A 93 2.24 7.04 16.85
CA GLN A 93 2.70 8.42 16.79
C GLN A 93 3.64 8.67 15.59
N GLN A 94 4.33 7.65 15.08
CA GLN A 94 5.13 7.75 13.86
C GLN A 94 4.28 8.11 12.63
N LEU A 95 2.99 7.79 12.64
CA LEU A 95 2.04 8.13 11.57
C LEU A 95 1.46 9.54 11.71
N ALA A 96 1.65 10.24 12.83
CA ALA A 96 1.13 11.60 12.99
C ALA A 96 1.84 12.58 12.05
N GLY A 97 1.08 13.36 11.29
CA GLY A 97 1.59 14.27 10.26
C GLY A 97 0.72 14.31 9.01
N SER A 98 1.15 15.08 8.02
CA SER A 98 0.49 15.18 6.72
C SER A 98 1.29 14.42 5.67
N PHE A 99 0.59 13.72 4.80
CA PHE A 99 1.17 12.91 3.76
C PHE A 99 0.41 13.08 2.46
N GLU A 100 1.14 13.23 1.36
CA GLU A 100 0.60 13.16 0.00
C GLU A 100 0.67 11.71 -0.49
N GLY A 101 -0.43 11.20 -1.04
CA GLY A 101 -0.50 9.86 -1.63
C GLY A 101 -1.04 9.90 -3.05
N GLY A 102 -0.55 9.03 -3.94
CA GLY A 102 -1.07 8.94 -5.30
C GLY A 102 -0.26 7.96 -6.15
N ASN A 103 -0.81 7.55 -7.30
CA ASN A 103 -0.13 6.67 -8.26
C ASN A 103 1.20 7.26 -8.79
N SER A 104 1.39 8.56 -8.61
CA SER A 104 2.51 9.37 -9.08
C SER A 104 3.59 9.65 -8.05
N VAL A 105 3.45 9.21 -6.79
CA VAL A 105 4.60 9.07 -5.86
C VAL A 105 5.40 7.84 -6.30
N SER A 106 5.95 7.99 -7.49
CA SER A 106 6.85 7.12 -8.19
C SER A 106 8.25 7.46 -7.72
N PHE A 107 9.09 6.45 -7.56
CA PHE A 107 10.54 6.64 -7.48
C PHE A 107 11.14 6.87 -8.89
N GLY A 108 10.32 7.23 -9.88
CA GLY A 108 10.67 7.41 -11.30
C GLY A 108 9.43 7.82 -12.09
N GLY A 109 9.46 9.03 -12.65
CA GLY A 109 8.30 9.87 -12.95
C GLY A 109 7.27 9.39 -14.00
N GLY A 110 6.16 10.14 -14.02
CA GLY A 110 5.24 10.25 -15.16
C GLY A 110 3.95 9.43 -15.05
N GLY A 111 2.97 9.90 -14.28
CA GLY A 111 1.62 9.33 -14.30
C GLY A 111 0.62 10.27 -13.64
N VAL A 112 -0.64 10.27 -14.12
CA VAL A 112 -1.74 11.13 -13.64
C VAL A 112 -1.93 10.96 -12.12
N SER A 113 -1.76 12.06 -11.38
CA SER A 113 -1.84 12.13 -9.92
C SER A 113 -3.28 12.36 -9.46
N ALA A 114 -3.94 11.36 -8.89
CA ALA A 114 -4.95 11.63 -7.88
C ALA A 114 -4.19 11.77 -6.55
N SER A 115 -3.99 13.01 -6.07
CA SER A 115 -3.41 13.23 -4.75
C SER A 115 -4.50 13.00 -3.71
N ASN A 116 -4.36 11.94 -2.92
CA ASN A 116 -5.08 11.74 -1.68
C ASN A 116 -4.14 12.16 -0.56
N ASP A 117 -4.30 13.37 -0.09
CA ASP A 117 -3.58 13.85 1.07
C ASP A 117 -4.24 13.26 2.32
N LEU A 118 -3.46 12.72 3.24
CA LEU A 118 -3.90 12.24 4.54
C LEU A 118 -3.16 12.99 5.63
N THR A 119 -3.91 13.63 6.52
CA THR A 119 -3.37 14.21 7.75
C THR A 119 -3.84 13.40 8.94
N PHE A 120 -2.91 12.86 9.70
CA PHE A 120 -3.17 12.14 10.95
C PHE A 120 -2.78 13.01 12.14
N SER A 121 -3.74 13.31 13.00
CA SER A 121 -3.52 13.99 14.27
C SER A 121 -3.19 13.00 15.37
N ALA A 122 -2.34 13.39 16.32
CA ALA A 122 -1.94 12.57 17.46
C ALA A 122 -3.11 12.21 18.41
N ASP A 123 -4.24 12.91 18.32
CA ASP A 123 -5.47 12.66 19.08
C ASP A 123 -6.36 11.55 18.48
N GLY A 124 -5.87 10.86 17.44
CA GLY A 124 -6.59 9.81 16.74
C GLY A 124 -7.61 10.32 15.72
N THR A 125 -7.60 11.60 15.35
CA THR A 125 -8.39 12.11 14.22
C THR A 125 -7.58 12.11 12.91
N TYR A 126 -8.24 11.96 11.78
CA TYR A 126 -7.63 12.14 10.47
C TYR A 126 -8.49 13.05 9.58
N ALA A 127 -7.83 13.68 8.61
CA ALA A 127 -8.46 14.41 7.53
C ALA A 127 -7.90 13.92 6.19
N GLN A 128 -8.75 13.84 5.17
CA GLN A 128 -8.36 13.50 3.81
C GLN A 128 -8.62 14.71 2.91
N GLY A 129 -7.58 15.20 2.23
CA GLY A 129 -7.67 16.20 1.17
C GLY A 129 -7.57 15.53 -0.18
N GLY A 130 -8.44 15.89 -1.12
CA GLY A 130 -8.35 15.45 -2.51
C GLY A 130 -8.33 16.65 -3.44
N VAL A 131 -7.28 16.79 -4.25
CA VAL A 131 -7.28 17.71 -5.39
C VAL A 131 -7.20 16.86 -6.65
N VAL A 132 -8.28 16.85 -7.43
CA VAL A 132 -8.27 16.27 -8.78
C VAL A 132 -7.88 17.37 -9.76
N THR A 133 -6.59 17.47 -10.09
CA THR A 133 -6.13 18.36 -11.15
C THR A 133 -6.21 17.61 -12.49
N ALA A 134 -7.27 17.86 -13.25
CA ALA A 134 -7.34 17.50 -14.67
C ALA A 134 -6.69 18.62 -15.49
N SER A 135 -5.48 18.41 -16.02
CA SER A 135 -4.90 19.34 -16.99
C SER A 135 -5.40 18.98 -18.39
N ALA A 136 -6.40 19.73 -18.89
CA ALA A 136 -6.71 19.77 -20.31
C ALA A 136 -5.90 20.90 -20.95
N SER A 137 -4.97 20.58 -21.84
CA SER A 137 -4.31 21.57 -22.68
C SER A 137 -5.23 21.91 -23.86
N SER A 138 -6.21 22.78 -23.63
CA SER A 138 -6.85 23.54 -24.70
C SER A 138 -6.93 24.99 -24.25
N SER A 139 -6.20 25.83 -24.98
CA SER A 139 -6.26 27.29 -24.90
C SER A 139 -7.73 27.74 -24.95
N GLU A 140 -8.13 28.53 -23.95
CA GLU A 140 -9.48 29.09 -23.74
C GLU A 140 -10.47 28.20 -22.97
N SER A 141 -10.29 28.09 -21.64
CA SER A 141 -11.39 27.88 -20.70
C SER A 141 -10.95 28.20 -19.28
N THR A 142 -11.48 29.29 -18.71
CA THR A 142 -11.46 29.52 -17.25
C THR A 142 -12.24 28.39 -16.60
N THR A 143 -11.56 27.55 -15.84
CA THR A 143 -12.19 26.46 -15.09
C THR A 143 -12.10 26.75 -13.60
N ASP A 144 -13.25 27.04 -12.99
CA ASP A 144 -13.42 26.99 -11.53
C ASP A 144 -13.29 25.52 -11.09
N VAL A 145 -12.18 25.17 -10.43
CA VAL A 145 -11.98 23.85 -9.83
C VAL A 145 -12.18 23.97 -8.32
N GLY A 146 -13.45 23.88 -7.92
CA GLY A 146 -13.85 23.78 -6.52
C GLY A 146 -14.51 22.43 -6.23
N SER A 147 -13.86 21.59 -5.43
CA SER A 147 -14.52 20.72 -4.43
C SER A 147 -13.48 20.03 -3.55
N ALA A 148 -13.01 20.74 -2.53
CA ALA A 148 -12.33 20.11 -1.39
C ALA A 148 -13.40 19.44 -0.50
N SER A 149 -13.83 18.22 -0.81
CA SER A 149 -14.55 17.43 0.17
C SER A 149 -13.53 16.87 1.17
N SER A 150 -13.23 17.64 2.22
CA SER A 150 -12.45 17.14 3.34
C SER A 150 -13.28 16.10 4.10
N SER A 151 -13.15 14.83 3.71
CA SER A 151 -13.66 13.73 4.51
C SER A 151 -12.67 13.46 5.64
N GLY A 152 -13.13 13.40 6.88
CA GLY A 152 -12.29 13.13 8.03
C GLY A 152 -12.97 12.16 8.98
N GLY A 153 -12.28 11.80 10.05
CA GLY A 153 -12.80 10.83 11.00
C GLY A 153 -11.79 10.45 12.06
N LYS A 154 -11.89 9.21 12.54
CA LYS A 154 -10.97 8.61 13.51
C LYS A 154 -10.06 7.58 12.85
N TRP A 155 -8.83 7.46 13.32
CA TRP A 155 -7.91 6.42 12.87
C TRP A 155 -7.36 5.62 14.04
N GLN A 156 -7.03 4.37 13.76
CA GLN A 156 -6.38 3.48 14.72
C GLN A 156 -5.38 2.59 13.98
N LEU A 157 -4.18 2.46 14.55
CA LEU A 157 -3.16 1.55 14.07
C LEU A 157 -2.95 0.42 15.10
N ASN A 158 -3.03 -0.82 14.64
CA ASN A 158 -2.75 -2.01 15.45
C ASN A 158 -1.76 -2.93 14.71
N GLY A 159 -0.48 -2.86 15.09
CA GLY A 159 0.59 -3.53 14.37
C GLY A 159 0.67 -3.03 12.91
N TRP A 160 0.35 -3.93 11.98
CA TRP A 160 0.31 -3.63 10.54
C TRP A 160 -1.08 -3.20 10.05
N VAL A 161 -2.11 -3.14 10.89
CA VAL A 161 -3.48 -2.85 10.43
C VAL A 161 -3.85 -1.43 10.78
N LEU A 162 -4.08 -0.61 9.75
CA LEU A 162 -4.62 0.74 9.87
C LEU A 162 -6.11 0.71 9.55
N ALA A 163 -6.93 1.24 10.46
CA ALA A 163 -8.35 1.44 10.27
C ALA A 163 -8.67 2.94 10.27
N LEU A 164 -9.41 3.39 9.25
CA LEU A 164 -9.95 4.74 9.14
C LEU A 164 -11.47 4.66 9.25
N THR A 165 -12.04 5.30 10.26
CA THR A 165 -13.48 5.38 10.49
C THR A 165 -13.97 6.78 10.16
N ASP A 166 -14.78 6.93 9.12
CA ASP A 166 -15.31 8.23 8.72
C ASP A 166 -16.38 8.76 9.70
N THR A 167 -16.86 9.99 9.48
CA THR A 167 -17.93 10.59 10.30
C THR A 167 -19.28 9.87 10.23
N LYS A 168 -19.48 8.97 9.26
CA LYS A 168 -20.67 8.13 9.11
C LYS A 168 -20.49 6.74 9.75
N GLY A 169 -19.34 6.48 10.37
CA GLY A 169 -19.00 5.20 10.97
C GLY A 169 -18.57 4.13 9.98
N GLN A 170 -18.31 4.48 8.71
CA GLN A 170 -17.78 3.54 7.73
C GLN A 170 -16.29 3.32 7.98
N VAL A 171 -15.86 2.06 7.98
CA VAL A 171 -14.49 1.67 8.31
C VAL A 171 -13.77 1.18 7.06
N ALA A 172 -12.72 1.90 6.65
CA ALA A 172 -11.74 1.43 5.69
C ALA A 172 -10.54 0.84 6.43
N THR A 173 -10.27 -0.45 6.23
CA THR A 173 -9.16 -1.16 6.88
C THR A 173 -8.17 -1.67 5.85
N GLY A 174 -6.89 -1.58 6.14
CA GLY A 174 -5.83 -2.08 5.27
C GLY A 174 -4.54 -2.34 6.01
N VAL A 175 -3.66 -3.13 5.37
CA VAL A 175 -2.28 -3.23 5.83
C VAL A 175 -1.55 -1.92 5.60
N ALA A 176 -0.83 -1.47 6.63
CA ALA A 176 0.04 -0.31 6.61
C ALA A 176 1.39 -0.63 7.26
N PHE A 177 2.45 -0.05 6.71
CA PHE A 177 3.81 -0.17 7.26
C PHE A 177 4.70 0.98 6.77
N PRO A 178 5.73 1.36 7.55
CA PRO A 178 6.74 2.30 7.10
C PRO A 178 7.54 1.71 5.94
N VAL A 179 7.76 2.52 4.91
CA VAL A 179 8.63 2.19 3.77
C VAL A 179 9.97 2.91 3.94
N GLU A 180 9.94 4.15 4.39
CA GLU A 180 11.13 4.95 4.68
C GLU A 180 10.95 5.69 6.00
N THR A 181 12.03 5.74 6.78
CA THR A 181 12.12 6.47 8.04
C THR A 181 13.36 7.35 7.98
N ASP A 182 13.28 8.56 8.53
CA ASP A 182 14.45 9.41 8.72
C ASP A 182 15.28 8.90 9.90
N ASP A 183 16.54 8.53 9.64
CA ASP A 183 17.41 7.89 10.63
C ASP A 183 17.70 8.77 11.87
N LYS A 184 17.61 10.11 11.73
CA LYS A 184 17.93 11.04 12.83
C LYS A 184 16.75 11.26 13.75
N THR A 185 15.55 11.39 13.17
CA THR A 185 14.32 11.75 13.88
C THR A 185 13.43 10.55 14.16
N GLN A 186 13.71 9.41 13.52
CA GLN A 186 12.89 8.20 13.54
C GLN A 186 11.45 8.43 13.04
N GLN A 187 11.24 9.53 12.30
CA GLN A 187 9.95 9.85 11.70
C GLN A 187 9.77 9.11 10.39
N VAL A 188 8.56 8.60 10.16
CA VAL A 188 8.21 7.94 8.90
C VAL A 188 8.07 8.99 7.81
N THR A 189 8.94 8.93 6.80
CA THR A 189 8.95 9.83 5.63
C THR A 189 8.13 9.26 4.50
N ARG A 190 7.98 7.93 4.43
CA ARG A 190 7.04 7.25 3.53
C ARG A 190 6.40 6.03 4.18
N PHE A 191 5.12 5.81 3.92
CA PHE A 191 4.43 4.58 4.32
C PHE A 191 3.56 4.03 3.20
N TYR A 192 3.21 2.76 3.30
CA TYR A 192 2.27 2.10 2.40
C TYR A 192 0.92 1.93 3.10
N PHE A 193 -0.19 2.13 2.39
CA PHE A 193 -1.54 1.78 2.85
C PHE A 193 -2.48 1.62 1.65
N GLN A 194 -3.29 0.56 1.63
CA GLN A 194 -4.28 0.27 0.58
C GLN A 194 -3.74 0.44 -0.87
N ASN A 195 -2.59 -0.16 -1.18
CA ASN A 195 -1.92 -0.07 -2.50
C ASN A 195 -1.35 1.30 -2.86
N VAL A 196 -1.38 2.26 -1.94
CA VAL A 196 -0.83 3.60 -2.14
C VAL A 196 0.40 3.77 -1.27
N ALA A 197 1.47 4.32 -1.85
CA ALA A 197 2.60 4.85 -1.10
C ALA A 197 2.36 6.32 -0.83
N TYR A 198 2.46 6.71 0.44
CA TYR A 198 2.29 8.06 0.93
C TYR A 198 3.64 8.63 1.31
N LYS A 199 3.90 9.89 0.97
CA LYS A 199 5.11 10.63 1.33
C LYS A 199 4.74 11.76 2.28
N ARG A 200 5.52 11.94 3.35
CA ARG A 200 5.34 13.01 4.33
C ARG A 200 5.58 14.38 3.67
N LEU A 201 4.75 15.36 4.01
CA LEU A 201 4.86 16.77 3.64
C LEU A 201 5.76 17.56 4.59
#